data_AF-A0A831P6E7-F1
#
_entry.id   AF-A0A831P6E7-F1
#
_cell.length_a   1.000
_cell.length_b   1.000
_cell.length_c   1.000
_cell.angle_alpha   90.00
_cell.angle_beta   90.00
_cell.angle_gamma   90.00
#
_symmetry.space_group_name_H-M   'P 1'
#
loop_
_entity.id
_entity.type
_entity.pdbx_description
1 polymer ?
#
loop_
_entity_poly.entity_id
_entity_poly.type
_entity_poly.pdbx_seq_one_letter_code
_entity_poly.pdbx_strand_id
1 'polypeptide(L)'
;KIDIVTWDPDPAKFICNALAPAEIIRVVVDEENHSMEVVVHDQLSLAIGKGGQNVRLASRLTGWTLDVVSETNYNKALKEGYQSLLSLEGVGEKLAAELYQEGFRSALDLSQAEPEELMGIEEMTEEKARQLIDEAISFIEKKEEGEALVEEAESEEPVEQSEENEGAELEDKEVPQAGDE
;
A
#
# COMPACT_ATOMS: atom_id res chain seq x y z
N LYS A 1 30.82 -3.43 9.80
CA LYS A 1 30.54 -2.16 10.50
C LYS A 1 29.98 -2.52 11.87
N ILE A 2 30.30 -1.76 12.91
CA ILE A 2 29.72 -1.94 14.25
C ILE A 2 29.12 -0.58 14.59
N ASP A 3 27.82 -0.56 14.88
CA ASP A 3 27.08 0.62 15.27
C ASP A 3 26.67 0.43 16.75
N ILE A 4 26.73 1.51 17.54
CA ILE A 4 26.48 1.50 18.99
C ILE A 4 25.26 2.38 19.24
N VAL A 5 24.25 1.82 19.89
CA VAL A 5 22.96 2.48 20.13
C VAL A 5 22.66 2.53 21.62
N THR A 6 21.94 3.58 22.05
CA THR A 6 21.55 3.76 23.46
C THR A 6 20.34 2.87 23.77
N TRP A 7 20.46 2.03 24.80
CA TRP A 7 19.31 1.29 25.34
C TRP A 7 18.40 2.22 26.14
N ASP A 8 17.09 2.06 25.99
CA ASP A 8 16.04 2.76 26.73
C ASP A 8 14.99 1.74 27.20
N PRO A 9 14.42 1.86 28.41
CA PRO A 9 13.31 1.01 28.85
C PRO A 9 12.00 1.25 28.07
N ASP A 10 11.82 2.42 27.45
CA ASP A 10 10.69 2.70 26.56
C ASP A 10 10.97 2.05 25.18
N PRO A 11 10.16 1.07 24.74
CA PRO A 11 10.44 0.32 23.52
C PRO A 11 10.38 1.21 22.28
N ALA A 12 9.51 2.22 22.25
CA ALA A 12 9.43 3.17 21.13
C ALA A 12 10.73 4.00 21.03
N LYS A 13 11.26 4.50 22.16
CA LYS A 13 12.56 5.18 22.18
C LYS A 13 13.70 4.25 21.80
N PHE A 14 13.68 3.00 22.27
CA PHE A 14 14.75 2.05 21.96
C PHE A 14 14.77 1.68 20.47
N ILE A 15 13.60 1.54 19.83
CA ILE A 15 13.47 1.35 18.38
C ILE A 15 13.97 2.58 17.62
N CYS A 16 13.63 3.80 18.07
CA CYS A 16 14.18 5.02 17.49
C CYS A 16 15.71 5.08 17.54
N ASN A 17 16.31 4.67 18.66
CA ASN A 17 17.76 4.55 18.79
C ASN A 17 18.35 3.44 17.91
N ALA A 18 17.64 2.32 17.75
CA ALA A 18 18.08 1.16 16.96
C ALA A 18 18.03 1.37 15.43
N LEU A 19 17.14 2.25 14.94
CA LEU A 19 17.01 2.60 13.53
C LEU A 19 17.88 3.80 13.09
N ALA A 20 18.60 4.44 14.03
CA ALA A 20 19.56 5.49 13.74
C ALA A 20 20.56 5.03 12.65
N PRO A 21 20.88 5.87 11.64
CA PRO A 21 20.72 7.33 11.61
C PRO A 21 19.40 7.84 10.99
N ALA A 22 18.38 7.00 10.77
CA ALA A 22 17.13 7.46 10.18
C ALA A 22 16.29 8.34 11.14
N GLU A 23 15.77 9.45 10.65
CA GLU A 23 14.86 10.32 11.40
C GLU A 23 13.41 9.79 11.33
N ILE A 24 12.86 9.51 12.51
CA ILE A 24 11.52 8.94 12.70
C ILE A 24 10.57 10.04 13.16
N ILE A 25 9.42 10.14 12.49
CA ILE A 25 8.37 11.11 12.79
C ILE A 25 7.39 10.51 13.79
N ARG A 26 7.02 9.24 13.60
CA ARG A 26 6.00 8.56 14.40
C ARG A 26 6.30 7.08 14.54
N VAL A 27 5.88 6.51 15.67
CA VAL A 27 5.81 5.06 15.88
C VAL A 27 4.37 4.74 16.27
N VAL A 28 3.78 3.72 15.64
CA VAL A 28 2.53 3.08 16.05
C VAL A 28 2.91 1.75 16.67
N VAL A 29 2.40 1.48 17.86
CA VAL A 29 2.65 0.23 18.58
C VAL A 29 1.40 -0.63 18.50
N ASP A 30 1.58 -1.89 18.10
CA ASP A 30 0.59 -2.94 18.19
C ASP A 30 1.09 -3.95 19.22
N GLU A 31 0.50 -3.89 20.42
CA GLU A 31 0.88 -4.75 21.54
C GLU A 31 0.33 -6.18 21.38
N GLU A 32 -0.69 -6.40 20.53
CA GLU A 32 -1.33 -7.69 20.33
C GLU A 32 -0.51 -8.56 19.39
N ASN A 33 -0.07 -8.00 18.26
CA ASN A 33 0.80 -8.65 17.29
C ASN A 33 2.30 -8.52 17.63
N HIS A 34 2.65 -7.79 18.69
CA HIS A 34 4.02 -7.49 19.10
C HIS A 34 4.85 -6.89 17.94
N SER A 35 4.21 -6.00 17.19
CA SER A 35 4.75 -5.30 16.02
C SER A 35 4.73 -3.78 16.25
N MET A 36 5.58 -3.07 15.51
CA MET A 36 5.56 -1.61 15.46
C MET A 36 5.71 -1.10 14.04
N GLU A 37 4.82 -0.19 13.66
CA GLU A 37 4.89 0.53 12.40
C GLU A 37 5.62 1.87 12.62
N VAL A 38 6.71 2.08 11.90
CA VAL A 38 7.61 3.22 12.05
C VAL A 38 7.49 4.12 10.83
N VAL A 39 6.97 5.32 11.05
CA VAL A 39 6.81 6.35 10.01
C VAL A 39 8.05 7.24 9.98
N VAL A 40 8.80 7.17 8.89
CA VAL A 40 9.96 8.04 8.60
C VAL A 40 9.59 9.11 7.57
N HIS A 41 10.41 10.16 7.43
CA HIS A 41 10.25 11.12 6.34
C HIS A 41 10.76 10.50 5.00
N ASP A 42 11.52 11.25 4.20
CA ASP A 42 12.12 10.76 2.93
C ASP A 42 13.23 9.69 3.09
N GLN A 43 13.48 9.20 4.31
CA GLN A 43 14.62 8.35 4.66
C GLN A 43 14.33 6.84 4.66
N LEU A 44 13.25 6.39 3.99
CA LEU A 44 12.81 4.99 3.93
C LEU A 44 13.95 4.00 3.58
N SER A 45 14.71 4.28 2.53
CA SER A 45 15.84 3.43 2.09
C SER A 45 16.98 3.36 3.10
N LEU A 46 17.16 4.41 3.91
CA LEU A 46 18.18 4.47 4.96
C LEU A 46 17.74 3.67 6.19
N ALA A 47 16.47 3.80 6.57
CA ALA A 47 15.86 3.07 7.68
C ALA A 47 15.84 1.56 7.41
N ILE A 48 15.39 1.13 6.22
CA ILE A 48 15.40 -0.29 5.78
C ILE A 48 16.84 -0.81 5.65
N GLY A 49 17.73 -0.01 5.05
CA GLY A 49 19.10 -0.39 4.74
C GLY A 49 19.22 -1.42 3.60
N LYS A 50 20.46 -1.69 3.17
CA LYS A 50 20.70 -2.58 2.02
C LYS A 50 20.14 -3.99 2.27
N GLY A 51 19.13 -4.39 1.49
CA GLY A 51 18.47 -5.70 1.61
C GLY A 51 17.69 -5.91 2.91
N GLY A 52 17.21 -4.83 3.53
CA GLY A 52 16.49 -4.88 4.82
C GLY A 52 17.38 -5.19 6.02
N GLN A 53 18.70 -5.09 5.88
CA GLN A 53 19.64 -5.45 6.94
C GLN A 53 19.45 -4.61 8.21
N ASN A 54 19.13 -3.33 8.10
CA ASN A 54 19.05 -2.43 9.25
C ASN A 54 17.80 -2.74 10.10
N VAL A 55 16.62 -2.73 9.47
CA VAL A 55 15.35 -3.15 10.09
C VAL A 55 15.44 -4.55 10.71
N ARG A 56 16.06 -5.52 10.02
CA ARG A 56 16.20 -6.89 10.53
C ARG A 56 17.14 -7.00 11.73
N LEU A 57 18.16 -6.14 11.82
CA LEU A 57 19.03 -6.06 13.00
C LEU A 57 18.34 -5.34 14.15
N ALA A 58 17.63 -4.23 13.88
CA ALA A 58 16.84 -3.50 14.88
C ALA A 58 15.75 -4.40 15.48
N SER A 59 14.95 -5.07 14.64
CA SER A 59 13.92 -6.03 15.05
C SER A 59 14.48 -7.16 15.94
N ARG A 60 15.65 -7.72 15.58
CA ARG A 60 16.32 -8.73 16.42
C ARG A 60 16.88 -8.18 17.73
N LEU A 61 17.29 -6.91 17.75
CA LEU A 61 17.84 -6.25 18.92
C LEU A 61 16.74 -5.86 19.93
N THR A 62 15.58 -5.43 19.43
CA THR A 62 14.45 -4.97 20.24
C THR A 62 13.49 -6.11 20.59
N GLY A 63 13.45 -7.16 19.77
CA GLY A 63 12.50 -8.28 19.89
C GLY A 63 11.15 -8.03 19.21
N TRP A 64 10.95 -6.88 18.58
CA TRP A 64 9.69 -6.49 17.94
C TRP A 64 9.74 -6.74 16.42
N THR A 65 8.59 -7.07 15.82
CA THR A 65 8.44 -6.98 14.37
C THR A 65 8.39 -5.51 13.98
N LEU A 66 9.18 -5.07 13.00
CA LEU A 66 9.31 -3.65 12.63
C LEU A 66 8.99 -3.46 11.15
N ASP A 67 7.92 -2.74 10.87
CA ASP A 67 7.55 -2.31 9.53
C ASP A 67 7.83 -0.83 9.38
N VAL A 68 8.46 -0.43 8.28
CA VAL A 68 8.89 0.96 8.06
C VAL A 68 8.23 1.51 6.81
N VAL A 69 7.54 2.65 6.96
CA VAL A 69 6.83 3.35 5.89
C VAL A 69 7.27 4.80 5.82
N SER A 70 7.21 5.40 4.63
CA SER A 70 7.38 6.86 4.51
C SER A 70 6.10 7.57 4.92
N GLU A 71 6.23 8.80 5.44
CA GLU A 71 5.11 9.69 5.75
C GLU A 71 4.18 9.91 4.56
N THR A 72 4.73 9.99 3.35
CA THR A 72 3.97 10.12 2.10
C THR A 72 3.09 8.89 1.84
N ASN A 73 3.64 7.68 2.02
CA ASN A 73 2.89 6.44 1.85
C ASN A 73 1.90 6.22 2.99
N TYR A 74 2.28 6.56 4.23
CA TYR A 74 1.39 6.48 5.40
C TYR A 74 0.14 7.36 5.22
N ASN A 75 0.33 8.63 4.85
CA ASN A 75 -0.78 9.55 4.57
C ASN A 75 -1.59 9.15 3.33
N LYS A 76 -0.99 8.45 2.36
CA LYS A 76 -1.70 7.88 1.22
C LYS A 76 -2.61 6.72 1.67
N ALA A 77 -2.05 5.75 2.38
CA ALA A 77 -2.78 4.60 2.92
C ALA A 77 -3.94 5.02 3.84
N LEU A 78 -3.75 6.02 4.70
CA LEU A 78 -4.83 6.56 5.53
C LEU A 78 -5.98 7.18 4.73
N LYS A 79 -5.67 7.86 3.63
CA LYS A 79 -6.69 8.42 2.72
C LYS A 79 -7.39 7.29 1.97
N GLU A 80 -6.66 6.32 1.45
CA GLU A 80 -7.23 5.19 0.71
C GLU A 80 -8.10 4.30 1.61
N GLY A 81 -7.66 4.04 2.84
CA GLY A 81 -8.48 3.39 3.87
C GLY A 81 -9.78 4.16 4.14
N TYR A 82 -9.70 5.46 4.43
CA TYR A 82 -10.90 6.27 4.68
C TYR A 82 -11.83 6.36 3.45
N GLN A 83 -11.27 6.41 2.23
CA GLN A 83 -12.07 6.35 1.00
C GLN A 83 -12.70 4.97 0.78
N SER A 84 -12.05 3.87 1.19
CA SER A 84 -12.65 2.53 1.13
C SER A 84 -13.87 2.43 2.04
N LEU A 85 -13.82 3.02 3.25
CA LEU A 85 -14.99 3.11 4.14
C LEU A 85 -16.14 3.87 3.49
N LEU A 86 -15.87 5.05 2.90
CA LEU A 86 -16.88 5.85 2.18
C LEU A 86 -17.42 5.19 0.91
N SER A 87 -16.76 4.14 0.41
CA SER A 87 -17.18 3.40 -0.79
C SER A 87 -18.12 2.24 -0.46
N LEU A 88 -18.27 1.88 0.82
CA LEU A 88 -19.19 0.82 1.26
C LEU A 88 -20.64 1.30 1.20
N GLU A 89 -21.54 0.47 0.66
CA GLU A 89 -22.95 0.82 0.58
C GLU A 89 -23.56 0.91 1.99
N GLY A 90 -24.18 2.05 2.30
CA GLY A 90 -24.71 2.35 3.64
C GLY A 90 -23.77 3.13 4.56
N VAL A 91 -22.49 3.29 4.23
CA VAL A 91 -21.54 4.12 5.00
C VAL A 91 -21.52 5.56 4.51
N GLY A 92 -22.26 6.44 5.20
CA GLY A 92 -22.17 7.89 4.98
C GLY A 92 -20.99 8.53 5.71
N GLU A 93 -20.68 9.80 5.38
CA GLU A 93 -19.56 10.55 5.98
C GLU A 93 -19.56 10.58 7.52
N LYS A 94 -20.74 10.71 8.17
CA LYS A 94 -20.86 10.66 9.64
C LYS A 94 -20.40 9.30 10.17
N LEU A 95 -20.89 8.22 9.56
CA LEU A 95 -20.58 6.86 10.01
C LEU A 95 -19.10 6.51 9.75
N ALA A 96 -18.55 6.87 8.58
CA ALA A 96 -17.11 6.72 8.31
C ALA A 96 -16.23 7.46 9.34
N ALA A 97 -16.62 8.67 9.74
CA ALA A 97 -15.89 9.44 10.75
C ALA A 97 -15.99 8.85 12.17
N GLU A 98 -17.08 8.14 12.50
CA GLU A 98 -17.25 7.42 13.77
C GLU A 98 -16.48 6.09 13.76
N LEU A 99 -16.59 5.29 12.70
CA LEU A 99 -15.78 4.08 12.48
C LEU A 99 -14.27 4.38 12.63
N TYR A 100 -13.82 5.48 12.04
CA TYR A 100 -12.41 5.92 12.14
C TYR A 100 -11.99 6.36 13.55
N GLN A 101 -12.93 6.84 14.38
CA GLN A 101 -12.66 7.20 15.78
C GLN A 101 -12.57 5.96 16.68
N GLU A 102 -13.42 4.96 16.46
CA GLU A 102 -13.36 3.68 17.17
C GLU A 102 -12.18 2.80 16.75
N GLY A 103 -11.56 3.08 15.60
CA GLY A 103 -10.27 2.51 15.19
C GLY A 103 -10.27 1.82 13.82
N PHE A 104 -11.44 1.62 13.22
CA PHE A 104 -11.59 1.04 11.88
C PHE A 104 -11.21 2.08 10.82
N ARG A 105 -10.03 1.94 10.21
CA ARG A 105 -9.46 2.94 9.28
C ARG A 105 -9.69 2.59 7.81
N SER A 106 -10.14 1.38 7.52
CA SER A 106 -10.33 0.83 6.17
C SER A 106 -11.44 -0.23 6.14
N ALA A 107 -11.92 -0.55 4.94
CA ALA A 107 -12.82 -1.68 4.73
C ALA A 107 -12.20 -3.02 5.18
N LEU A 108 -10.86 -3.17 5.08
CA LEU A 108 -10.14 -4.36 5.53
C LEU A 108 -10.20 -4.55 7.05
N ASP A 109 -10.18 -3.44 7.80
CA ASP A 109 -10.32 -3.49 9.26
C ASP A 109 -11.76 -3.93 9.63
N LEU A 110 -12.76 -3.45 8.90
CA LEU A 110 -14.17 -3.85 9.10
C LEU A 110 -14.43 -5.31 8.71
N SER A 111 -13.84 -5.82 7.65
CA SER A 111 -14.04 -7.22 7.23
C SER A 111 -13.50 -8.25 8.23
N GLN A 112 -12.61 -7.83 9.13
CA GLN A 112 -12.01 -8.66 10.18
C GLN A 112 -12.59 -8.38 11.58
N ALA A 113 -13.43 -7.36 11.72
CA ALA A 113 -14.03 -6.95 12.99
C ALA A 113 -15.16 -7.89 13.43
N GLU A 114 -15.36 -8.00 14.75
CA GLU A 114 -16.56 -8.66 15.29
C GLU A 114 -17.73 -7.65 15.42
N PRO A 115 -19.00 -8.08 15.22
CA PRO A 115 -20.15 -7.19 15.34
C PRO A 115 -20.27 -6.49 16.69
N GLU A 116 -19.70 -7.08 17.75
CA GLU A 116 -19.67 -6.53 19.11
C GLU A 116 -18.78 -5.28 19.22
N GLU A 117 -17.70 -5.20 18.43
CA GLU A 117 -16.75 -4.07 18.45
C GLU A 117 -17.38 -2.82 17.82
N LEU A 118 -18.24 -3.00 16.80
CA LEU A 118 -18.97 -1.91 16.17
C LEU A 118 -20.10 -1.34 17.07
N MET A 119 -20.51 -2.04 18.13
CA MET A 119 -21.60 -1.59 19.02
C MET A 119 -21.26 -0.34 19.85
N GLY A 120 -20.00 0.13 19.83
CA GLY A 120 -19.61 1.43 20.41
C GLY A 120 -20.12 2.64 19.61
N ILE A 121 -20.50 2.45 18.35
CA ILE A 121 -20.82 3.51 17.38
C ILE A 121 -22.27 4.01 17.55
N GLU A 122 -22.50 5.32 17.35
CA GLU A 122 -23.84 5.90 17.50
C GLU A 122 -24.80 5.36 16.42
N GLU A 123 -26.03 5.05 16.81
CA GLU A 123 -27.06 4.45 15.93
C GLU A 123 -26.72 3.05 15.35
N MET A 124 -25.67 2.38 15.82
CA MET A 124 -25.36 1.01 15.43
C MET A 124 -26.34 -0.01 16.03
N THR A 125 -26.65 -1.06 15.27
CA THR A 125 -27.37 -2.24 15.76
C THR A 125 -26.63 -3.49 15.29
N GLU A 126 -26.80 -4.61 16.00
CA GLU A 126 -26.15 -5.88 15.64
C GLU A 126 -26.45 -6.31 14.19
N GLU A 127 -27.68 -6.08 13.71
CA GLU A 127 -28.06 -6.33 12.31
C GLU A 127 -27.30 -5.43 11.32
N LYS A 128 -27.16 -4.13 11.62
CA LYS A 128 -26.37 -3.20 10.79
C LYS A 128 -24.88 -3.52 10.81
N ALA A 129 -24.33 -3.84 11.98
CA ALA A 129 -22.92 -4.17 12.15
C ALA A 129 -22.55 -5.37 11.26
N ARG A 130 -23.36 -6.44 11.31
CA ARG A 130 -23.20 -7.60 10.41
C ARG A 130 -23.31 -7.22 8.93
N GLN A 131 -24.30 -6.42 8.54
CA GLN A 131 -24.45 -5.95 7.15
C GLN A 131 -23.23 -5.13 6.66
N LEU A 132 -22.62 -4.32 7.53
CA LEU A 132 -21.43 -3.54 7.20
C LEU A 132 -20.17 -4.42 7.06
N ILE A 133 -20.04 -5.45 7.91
CA ILE A 133 -18.95 -6.45 7.80
C ILE A 133 -19.13 -7.26 6.50
N ASP A 134 -20.34 -7.75 6.22
CA ASP A 134 -20.67 -8.51 5.01
C ASP A 134 -20.43 -7.68 3.72
N GLU A 135 -20.79 -6.39 3.71
CA GLU A 135 -20.51 -5.49 2.58
C GLU A 135 -19.01 -5.14 2.49
N ALA A 136 -18.30 -5.00 3.60
CA ALA A 136 -16.84 -4.79 3.60
C ALA A 136 -16.10 -5.99 3.00
N ILE A 137 -16.48 -7.22 3.37
CA ILE A 137 -15.97 -8.45 2.75
C ILE A 137 -16.29 -8.45 1.25
N SER A 138 -17.56 -8.23 0.89
CA SER A 138 -18.02 -8.22 -0.50
C SER A 138 -17.33 -7.14 -1.36
N PHE A 139 -16.96 -6.00 -0.76
CA PHE A 139 -16.22 -4.93 -1.42
C PHE A 139 -14.76 -5.31 -1.68
N ILE A 140 -14.11 -5.98 -0.72
CA ILE A 140 -12.73 -6.46 -0.87
C ILE A 140 -12.66 -7.56 -1.93
N GLU A 141 -13.56 -8.55 -1.90
CA GLU A 141 -13.63 -9.62 -2.91
C GLU A 141 -13.77 -9.03 -4.33
N LYS A 142 -14.73 -8.11 -4.54
CA LYS A 142 -14.91 -7.42 -5.83
C LYS A 142 -13.67 -6.61 -6.25
N LYS A 143 -12.92 -6.05 -5.29
CA LYS A 143 -11.71 -5.27 -5.55
C LYS A 143 -10.54 -6.18 -5.94
N GLU A 144 -10.34 -7.30 -5.23
CA GLU A 144 -9.32 -8.30 -5.56
C GLU A 144 -9.61 -8.99 -6.89
N GLU A 145 -10.86 -9.35 -7.18
CA GLU A 145 -11.27 -9.85 -8.50
C GLU A 145 -11.00 -8.81 -9.61
N GLY A 146 -11.28 -7.54 -9.34
CA GLY A 146 -11.01 -6.44 -10.27
C GLY A 146 -9.51 -6.21 -10.51
N GLU A 147 -8.68 -6.26 -9.47
CA GLU A 147 -7.23 -6.09 -9.56
C GLU A 147 -6.57 -7.30 -10.24
N ALA A 148 -7.04 -8.54 -9.97
CA ALA A 148 -6.57 -9.74 -10.66
C ALA A 148 -6.87 -9.74 -12.17
N LEU A 149 -8.07 -9.29 -12.57
CA LEU A 149 -8.44 -9.17 -13.99
C LEU A 149 -7.60 -8.11 -14.73
N VAL A 150 -7.13 -7.08 -14.04
CA VAL A 150 -6.23 -6.05 -14.60
C VAL A 150 -4.79 -6.57 -14.69
N GLU A 151 -4.31 -7.29 -13.68
CA GLU A 151 -2.96 -7.89 -13.68
C GLU A 151 -2.83 -9.00 -14.74
N GLU A 152 -3.86 -9.83 -14.94
CA GLU A 152 -3.89 -10.77 -16.07
C GLU A 152 -3.85 -10.04 -17.43
N ALA A 153 -4.62 -8.95 -17.59
CA ALA A 153 -4.68 -8.18 -18.83
C ALA A 153 -3.39 -7.39 -19.14
N GLU A 154 -2.65 -6.91 -18.13
CA GLU A 154 -1.32 -6.30 -18.32
C GLU A 154 -0.22 -7.35 -18.61
N SER A 155 -0.46 -8.62 -18.27
CA SER A 155 0.48 -9.71 -18.57
C SER A 155 0.41 -10.23 -20.01
N GLU A 156 -0.72 -10.03 -20.70
CA GLU A 156 -0.91 -10.36 -22.12
C GLU A 156 -0.51 -9.20 -23.05
N GLU A 157 0.79 -8.86 -23.11
CA GLU A 157 1.27 -8.00 -24.20
C GLU A 157 1.02 -8.67 -25.57
N PRO A 158 0.37 -7.99 -26.52
CA PRO A 158 0.17 -8.54 -27.86
C PRO A 158 1.51 -8.62 -28.57
N VAL A 159 1.96 -9.85 -28.82
CA VAL A 159 3.17 -10.13 -29.62
C VAL A 159 2.98 -9.56 -31.03
N GLU A 160 3.55 -8.37 -31.29
CA GLU A 160 3.62 -7.81 -32.63
C GLU A 160 4.34 -8.79 -33.55
N GLN A 161 3.59 -9.37 -34.49
CA GLN A 161 4.16 -10.19 -35.54
C GLN A 161 4.92 -9.30 -36.51
N SER A 162 6.25 -9.30 -36.38
CA SER A 162 7.15 -8.74 -37.37
C SER A 162 7.11 -9.59 -38.64
N GLU A 163 6.14 -9.37 -39.51
CA GLU A 163 6.16 -9.94 -40.86
C GLU A 163 7.22 -9.23 -41.70
N GLU A 164 8.16 -10.03 -42.20
CA GLU A 164 9.22 -9.63 -43.12
C GLU A 164 8.62 -9.00 -44.39
N ASN A 165 9.21 -7.91 -44.85
CA ASN A 165 8.97 -7.42 -46.21
C ASN A 165 10.30 -7.12 -46.89
N GLU A 166 11.05 -8.20 -47.15
CA GLU A 166 12.29 -8.17 -47.93
C GLU A 166 12.03 -8.66 -49.36
N GLY A 167 12.34 -7.80 -50.35
CA GLY A 167 12.54 -8.23 -51.74
C GLY A 167 11.47 -7.83 -52.75
N ALA A 168 11.72 -6.73 -53.48
CA ALA A 168 11.43 -6.60 -54.92
C ALA A 168 12.11 -5.36 -55.53
N GLU A 169 13.43 -5.43 -55.75
CA GLU A 169 14.00 -4.72 -56.91
C GLU A 169 13.52 -5.41 -58.18
N LEU A 170 13.09 -4.64 -59.20
CA LEU A 170 13.25 -4.98 -60.61
C LEU A 170 13.00 -3.75 -61.48
N GLU A 171 13.80 -3.62 -62.54
CA GLU A 171 13.91 -2.46 -63.43
C GLU A 171 12.78 -2.41 -64.48
N ASP A 172 12.38 -1.22 -64.96
CA ASP A 172 12.63 -0.86 -66.38
C ASP A 172 12.28 0.60 -66.81
N LYS A 173 13.24 1.21 -67.52
CA LYS A 173 13.15 2.06 -68.74
C LYS A 173 12.50 3.47 -68.80
N GLU A 174 13.39 4.41 -69.16
CA GLU A 174 13.35 5.35 -70.31
C GLU A 174 12.64 6.75 -70.27
N VAL A 175 13.48 7.80 -70.11
CA VAL A 175 13.71 9.06 -70.92
C VAL A 175 12.58 9.73 -71.76
N PRO A 176 12.75 10.98 -72.29
CA PRO A 176 13.73 12.08 -72.02
C PRO A 176 13.17 13.54 -71.95
N GLN A 177 14.07 14.52 -71.75
CA GLN A 177 14.04 15.92 -72.30
C GLN A 177 12.97 16.91 -71.77
N ALA A 178 13.13 18.26 -71.83
CA ALA A 178 14.22 19.15 -72.30
C ALA A 178 14.08 20.57 -71.67
N GLY A 179 15.14 21.40 -71.77
CA GLY A 179 15.11 22.87 -71.74
C GLY A 179 14.73 23.55 -70.41
N ASP A 180 14.96 24.85 -70.18
CA ASP A 180 15.76 25.91 -70.82
C ASP A 180 16.07 26.95 -69.70
N GLU A 181 16.96 27.94 -69.81
CA GLU A 181 17.72 28.51 -70.95
C GLU A 181 19.21 28.70 -70.58
#